data_AF-A0A3D8RWQ6-F1
#
_entry.id   AF-A0A3D8RWQ6-F1
#
_cell.length_a   1.000
_cell.length_b   1.000
_cell.length_c   1.000
_cell.angle_alpha   90.00
_cell.angle_beta   90.00
_cell.angle_gamma   90.00
#
_symmetry.space_group_name_H-M   'P 1'
#
loop_
_entity.id
_entity.type
_entity.pdbx_description
1 polymer ?
#
loop_
_entity_poly.entity_id
_entity_poly.type
_entity_poly.pdbx_seq_one_letter_code
_entity_poly.pdbx_strand_id
1 'polypeptide(L)'
;MLSIPRTYVAFSYRPTPTVSKQSSKLICNARLISLNHFKQTAMAAGFKPRVEVNEPDLLKTTQQACEEQAKAKLHQLLHPRSAPILSSDGALLPKRAFDSLSSTSTHLSPGEIIQRVIPDITKATQTLTSSHHERYWRHIPSWKDVPEEVWLSHKWQLRNDIKGEKRLKAFLHEVLPVSIPPSITDTCCLKHIKTAQDFITEVELGIKHASMTIRLTPHMLSIINWANPLNDPILRQCIPLKSRLLPNHPKLTLDSLHETEDSPVGGLVHRYPDKVLFLSTDVCPFYCSYCTRSYAIGTNTDLVKKVSFKPTLDRWKDMILYIANNPQVQDVVVSGGDTYILTSDQIQWIGEQLLQIPHIKRFRFATKGLAVSPCRILDPTDAWAEEIIRLTWKGRALGKAVAVHTHFNHPSEFTWINRVAAQRLFASGVVLRNQSVLLKGVNDNVATMSHLIRELADNNIQPYYVYQHDMVKHVEHLRTPLQTILDLETQIRGSIAGFMMPNFVVDLPGGGGKRLASSYKSYDPLTGISTFVAPAVSGRGKEDRIYEYYDPIPNSDPAVS
;
A
#
# COMPACT_ATOMS: atom_id res chain seq x y z
N MET A 1 -43.70 28.68 36.88
CA MET A 1 -43.31 29.94 36.21
C MET A 1 -41.80 29.90 36.08
N LEU A 2 -41.09 29.85 34.95
CA LEU A 2 -41.29 30.03 33.50
C LEU A 2 -40.30 29.02 32.84
N SER A 3 -40.65 28.09 31.94
CA SER A 3 -41.01 28.16 30.51
C SER A 3 -39.95 28.68 29.50
N ILE A 4 -39.27 27.71 28.85
CA ILE A 4 -38.92 27.60 27.38
C ILE A 4 -37.75 28.46 26.81
N PRO A 5 -36.96 28.05 25.76
CA PRO A 5 -36.83 26.77 25.04
C PRO A 5 -35.38 26.19 24.92
N ARG A 6 -35.33 24.89 24.59
CA ARG A 6 -34.20 24.21 23.93
C ARG A 6 -34.26 24.43 22.42
N THR A 7 -33.16 24.88 21.81
CA THR A 7 -32.99 24.94 20.35
C THR A 7 -32.16 23.74 19.89
N TYR A 8 -32.78 22.88 19.06
CA TYR A 8 -32.07 21.87 18.26
C TYR A 8 -31.54 22.52 16.99
N VAL A 9 -30.25 22.39 16.72
CA VAL A 9 -29.64 22.74 15.43
C VAL A 9 -29.79 21.54 14.49
N ALA A 10 -30.64 21.65 13.49
CA ALA A 10 -30.75 20.69 12.39
C ALA A 10 -29.88 21.17 11.22
N PHE A 11 -28.91 20.36 10.81
CA PHE A 11 -28.14 20.56 9.59
C PHE A 11 -29.06 20.37 8.36
N SER A 12 -29.18 21.39 7.52
CA SER A 12 -29.82 21.27 6.21
C SER A 12 -28.86 20.59 5.22
N TYR A 13 -29.11 19.33 4.89
CA TYR A 13 -28.49 18.67 3.74
C TYR A 13 -29.16 19.19 2.44
N ARG A 14 -28.38 19.82 1.55
CA ARG A 14 -28.79 20.02 0.15
C ARG A 14 -28.46 18.75 -0.64
N PRO A 15 -29.41 18.08 -1.32
CA PRO A 15 -29.08 17.02 -2.26
C PRO A 15 -28.59 17.65 -3.59
N THR A 16 -27.42 17.24 -4.05
CA THR A 16 -26.98 17.39 -5.44
C THR A 16 -27.79 16.45 -6.35
N PRO A 17 -28.29 16.87 -7.53
CA PRO A 17 -29.08 15.99 -8.38
C PRO A 17 -28.19 15.26 -9.40
N THR A 18 -27.91 13.99 -9.15
CA THR A 18 -27.63 13.00 -10.20
C THR A 18 -28.79 12.02 -10.21
N VAL A 19 -29.81 12.30 -11.03
CA VAL A 19 -31.01 11.46 -11.17
C VAL A 19 -31.01 10.87 -12.58
N SER A 20 -30.81 9.55 -12.68
CA SER A 20 -31.05 8.80 -13.91
C SER A 20 -32.56 8.52 -14.07
N LYS A 21 -33.01 8.24 -15.30
CA LYS A 21 -34.43 8.00 -15.63
C LYS A 21 -35.15 6.93 -14.79
N GLN A 22 -34.43 6.07 -14.06
CA GLN A 22 -35.02 5.07 -13.17
C GLN A 22 -35.38 5.63 -11.78
N SER A 23 -34.69 6.67 -11.29
CA SER A 23 -34.87 7.19 -9.93
C SER A 23 -36.15 8.02 -9.76
N SER A 24 -36.62 8.68 -10.80
CA SER A 24 -37.87 9.47 -10.79
C SER A 24 -39.13 8.61 -10.69
N LYS A 25 -39.14 7.41 -11.29
CA LYS A 25 -40.24 6.43 -11.13
C LYS A 25 -40.27 5.84 -9.72
N LEU A 26 -39.12 5.62 -9.08
CA LEU A 26 -39.06 5.11 -7.71
C LEU A 26 -39.56 6.14 -6.68
N ILE A 27 -39.26 7.42 -6.86
CA ILE A 27 -39.69 8.49 -5.92
C ILE A 27 -41.21 8.69 -5.98
N CYS A 28 -41.84 8.57 -7.16
CA CYS A 28 -43.31 8.59 -7.30
C CYS A 28 -43.97 7.38 -6.64
N ASN A 29 -43.41 6.17 -6.81
CA ASN A 29 -43.94 4.97 -6.17
C ASN A 29 -43.79 4.99 -4.63
N ALA A 30 -42.69 5.55 -4.11
CA ALA A 30 -42.48 5.70 -2.67
C ALA A 30 -43.49 6.67 -2.01
N ARG A 31 -43.90 7.73 -2.73
CA ARG A 31 -44.94 8.67 -2.25
C ARG A 31 -46.34 8.03 -2.25
N LEU A 32 -46.66 7.18 -3.21
CA LEU A 32 -47.93 6.43 -3.26
C LEU A 32 -48.04 5.37 -2.15
N ILE A 33 -46.94 4.68 -1.84
CA ILE A 33 -46.88 3.69 -0.76
C ILE A 33 -47.05 4.36 0.61
N SER A 34 -46.46 5.54 0.82
CA SER A 34 -46.59 6.32 2.05
C SER A 34 -48.02 6.82 2.30
N LEU A 35 -48.76 7.22 1.25
CA LEU A 35 -50.16 7.66 1.34
C LEU A 35 -51.14 6.52 1.65
N ASN A 36 -50.91 5.33 1.08
CA ASN A 36 -51.72 4.15 1.36
C ASN A 36 -51.48 3.61 2.78
N HIS A 37 -50.24 3.66 3.26
CA HIS A 37 -49.93 3.30 4.64
C HIS A 37 -50.62 4.26 5.62
N PHE A 38 -50.57 5.57 5.36
CA PHE A 38 -51.23 6.58 6.19
C PHE A 38 -52.77 6.43 6.23
N LYS A 39 -53.41 6.08 5.11
CA LYS A 39 -54.86 5.76 5.06
C LYS A 39 -55.20 4.51 5.86
N GLN A 40 -54.39 3.46 5.79
CA GLN A 40 -54.60 2.22 6.55
C GLN A 40 -54.42 2.45 8.06
N THR A 41 -53.41 3.23 8.46
CA THR A 41 -53.19 3.58 9.89
C THR A 41 -54.30 4.48 10.43
N ALA A 42 -54.83 5.41 9.63
CA ALA A 42 -55.94 6.28 10.01
C ALA A 42 -57.29 5.54 10.15
N MET A 43 -57.55 4.54 9.31
CA MET A 43 -58.75 3.67 9.43
C MET A 43 -58.64 2.70 10.61
N ALA A 44 -57.45 2.15 10.88
CA ALA A 44 -57.20 1.32 12.06
C ALA A 44 -57.33 2.10 13.40
N ALA A 45 -57.17 3.43 13.35
CA ALA A 45 -57.36 4.34 14.49
C ALA A 45 -58.78 4.92 14.61
N GLY A 46 -59.75 4.44 13.81
CA GLY A 46 -61.18 4.80 13.96
C GLY A 46 -61.61 6.12 13.32
N PHE A 47 -60.78 6.78 12.51
CA PHE A 47 -61.18 7.98 11.78
C PHE A 47 -61.90 7.62 10.47
N LYS A 48 -63.15 8.06 10.30
CA LYS A 48 -63.88 7.98 9.01
C LYS A 48 -63.61 9.25 8.17
N PRO A 49 -63.10 9.14 6.94
CA PRO A 49 -62.99 10.29 6.05
C PRO A 49 -64.39 10.69 5.55
N ARG A 50 -64.73 11.97 5.71
CA ARG A 50 -65.82 12.63 4.97
C ARG A 50 -65.21 13.15 3.66
N VAL A 51 -65.97 13.02 2.57
CA VAL A 51 -65.68 13.38 1.16
C VAL A 51 -65.23 12.19 0.30
N GLU A 52 -66.17 11.69 -0.51
CA GLU A 52 -65.91 10.90 -1.72
C GLU A 52 -65.46 11.86 -2.82
N VAL A 53 -64.27 11.63 -3.39
CA VAL A 53 -63.82 12.30 -4.62
C VAL A 53 -63.65 11.22 -5.69
N ASN A 54 -64.36 11.36 -6.80
CA ASN A 54 -64.23 10.48 -7.97
C ASN A 54 -62.80 10.58 -8.54
N GLU A 55 -62.05 9.48 -8.45
CA GLU A 55 -60.61 9.37 -8.75
C GLU A 55 -60.15 9.44 -10.24
N PRO A 56 -60.96 9.43 -11.32
CA PRO A 56 -60.38 9.39 -12.68
C PRO A 56 -59.84 10.72 -13.24
N ASP A 57 -60.37 11.88 -12.83
CA ASP A 57 -60.03 13.16 -13.49
C ASP A 57 -58.92 13.95 -12.78
N LEU A 58 -58.75 13.80 -11.46
CA LEU A 58 -57.67 14.53 -10.75
C LEU A 58 -56.28 14.00 -11.14
N LEU A 59 -56.15 12.71 -11.45
CA LEU A 59 -54.89 12.06 -11.83
C LEU A 59 -54.37 12.50 -13.21
N LYS A 60 -55.26 12.71 -14.19
CA LYS A 60 -54.85 13.16 -15.54
C LYS A 60 -54.33 14.59 -15.51
N THR A 61 -55.02 15.50 -14.81
CA THR A 61 -54.60 16.90 -14.71
C THR A 61 -53.31 17.11 -13.92
N THR A 62 -53.06 16.35 -12.85
CA THR A 62 -51.81 16.47 -12.07
C THR A 62 -50.62 15.80 -12.76
N GLN A 63 -50.83 14.75 -13.54
CA GLN A 63 -49.77 14.10 -14.31
C GLN A 63 -49.36 14.94 -15.53
N GLN A 64 -50.31 15.52 -16.26
CA GLN A 64 -50.02 16.48 -17.34
C GLN A 64 -49.32 17.75 -16.83
N ALA A 65 -49.76 18.31 -15.70
CA ALA A 65 -49.13 19.49 -15.12
C ALA A 65 -47.69 19.22 -14.66
N CYS A 66 -47.42 18.05 -14.06
CA CYS A 66 -46.06 17.64 -13.68
C CYS A 66 -45.16 17.38 -14.90
N GLU A 67 -45.70 16.80 -15.98
CA GLU A 67 -44.94 16.56 -17.21
C GLU A 67 -44.62 17.86 -17.97
N GLU A 68 -45.54 18.82 -18.00
CA GLU A 68 -45.27 20.14 -18.57
C GLU A 68 -44.28 20.95 -17.73
N GLN A 69 -44.37 20.92 -16.39
CA GLN A 69 -43.37 21.55 -15.52
C GLN A 69 -41.99 20.91 -15.66
N ALA A 70 -41.91 19.59 -15.84
CA ALA A 70 -40.66 18.89 -16.08
C ALA A 70 -40.08 19.23 -17.46
N LYS A 71 -40.91 19.34 -18.51
CA LYS A 71 -40.48 19.79 -19.85
C LYS A 71 -40.01 21.24 -19.85
N ALA A 72 -40.70 22.14 -19.13
CA ALA A 72 -40.31 23.54 -19.01
C ALA A 72 -38.97 23.71 -18.26
N LYS A 73 -38.76 22.95 -17.17
CA LYS A 73 -37.47 22.92 -16.45
C LYS A 73 -36.34 22.32 -17.29
N LEU A 74 -36.63 21.28 -18.08
CA LEU A 74 -35.65 20.68 -18.98
C LEU A 74 -35.29 21.65 -20.13
N HIS A 75 -36.24 22.39 -20.67
CA HIS A 75 -36.01 23.42 -21.68
C HIS A 75 -35.18 24.60 -21.14
N GLN A 76 -35.39 25.01 -19.87
CA GLN A 76 -34.54 26.01 -19.20
C GLN A 76 -33.12 25.49 -18.90
N LEU A 77 -32.95 24.20 -18.60
CA LEU A 77 -31.65 23.58 -18.35
C LEU A 77 -30.85 23.34 -19.64
N LEU A 78 -31.53 23.09 -20.76
CA LEU A 78 -30.92 22.87 -22.08
C LEU A 78 -30.60 24.19 -22.82
N HIS A 79 -31.22 25.30 -22.43
CA HIS A 79 -30.97 26.62 -23.01
C HIS A 79 -30.78 27.71 -21.93
N PRO A 80 -29.62 27.76 -21.23
CA PRO A 80 -29.33 28.86 -20.34
C PRO A 80 -29.14 30.15 -21.17
N ARG A 81 -29.94 31.18 -20.88
CA ARG A 81 -29.64 32.54 -21.34
C ARG A 81 -28.26 32.93 -20.79
N SER A 82 -27.33 33.13 -21.69
CA SER A 82 -25.92 33.40 -21.39
C SER A 82 -25.78 34.82 -20.83
N ALA A 83 -25.30 34.96 -19.60
CA ALA A 83 -24.61 36.18 -19.19
C ALA A 83 -23.11 36.00 -19.58
N PRO A 84 -22.48 36.97 -20.25
CA PRO A 84 -21.10 36.81 -20.68
C PRO A 84 -20.14 36.96 -19.49
N ILE A 85 -19.26 35.98 -19.31
CA ILE A 85 -18.06 36.09 -18.47
C ILE A 85 -16.95 36.61 -19.37
N LEU A 86 -16.50 37.84 -19.12
CA LEU A 86 -15.36 38.48 -19.79
C LEU A 86 -14.05 37.87 -19.26
N SER A 87 -13.17 37.44 -20.17
CA SER A 87 -11.73 37.31 -19.92
C SER A 87 -11.02 38.52 -20.55
N SER A 88 -9.84 38.85 -20.01
CA SER A 88 -9.11 40.10 -20.26
C SER A 88 -8.62 40.34 -21.69
N ASP A 89 -8.73 39.39 -22.62
CA ASP A 89 -8.12 39.49 -23.96
C ASP A 89 -9.01 39.03 -25.14
N GLY A 90 -10.34 39.21 -25.04
CA GLY A 90 -11.20 39.50 -26.19
C GLY A 90 -11.30 38.54 -27.40
N ALA A 91 -10.75 37.32 -27.36
CA ALA A 91 -10.81 36.38 -28.49
C ALA A 91 -11.72 35.16 -28.23
N LEU A 92 -12.71 34.94 -29.11
CA LEU A 92 -13.69 33.85 -29.06
C LEU A 92 -13.09 32.51 -29.54
N LEU A 93 -13.11 31.47 -28.69
CA LEU A 93 -12.86 30.08 -29.09
C LEU A 93 -14.07 29.50 -29.87
N PRO A 94 -13.89 28.81 -31.01
CA PRO A 94 -15.00 28.31 -31.80
C PRO A 94 -15.73 27.12 -31.14
N LYS A 95 -17.06 27.24 -31.04
CA LYS A 95 -18.02 26.16 -30.71
C LYS A 95 -18.03 25.09 -31.82
N ARG A 96 -17.10 24.14 -31.80
CA ARG A 96 -17.24 22.85 -32.48
C ARG A 96 -16.46 21.78 -31.71
N ALA A 97 -17.01 21.32 -30.58
CA ALA A 97 -16.47 20.16 -29.87
C ALA A 97 -17.49 19.51 -28.92
N PHE A 98 -18.78 19.41 -29.28
CA PHE A 98 -19.73 18.67 -28.44
C PHE A 98 -20.81 17.87 -29.19
N ASP A 99 -20.96 18.03 -30.52
CA ASP A 99 -22.01 17.35 -31.29
C ASP A 99 -21.55 16.06 -32.02
N SER A 100 -20.39 15.50 -31.70
CA SER A 100 -19.87 14.29 -32.39
C SER A 100 -19.79 13.02 -31.52
N LEU A 101 -20.45 12.98 -30.36
CA LEU A 101 -20.41 11.80 -29.46
C LEU A 101 -21.70 10.98 -29.43
N SER A 102 -22.57 11.11 -30.44
CA SER A 102 -23.79 10.30 -30.54
C SER A 102 -23.92 9.56 -31.87
N SER A 103 -23.03 8.60 -32.15
CA SER A 103 -23.35 7.45 -33.02
C SER A 103 -22.17 6.47 -33.07
N THR A 104 -22.26 5.39 -32.29
CA THR A 104 -21.83 4.00 -32.57
C THR A 104 -21.58 3.30 -31.23
N SER A 105 -22.64 2.74 -30.64
CA SER A 105 -22.50 1.78 -29.54
C SER A 105 -22.19 0.40 -30.14
N THR A 106 -20.94 0.17 -30.54
CA THR A 106 -20.43 -1.19 -30.69
C THR A 106 -20.13 -1.72 -29.29
N HIS A 107 -20.85 -2.76 -28.86
CA HIS A 107 -20.51 -3.52 -27.65
C HIS A 107 -19.15 -4.19 -27.89
N LEU A 108 -18.07 -3.51 -27.50
CA LEU A 108 -16.73 -4.10 -27.49
C LEU A 108 -16.67 -5.13 -26.36
N SER A 109 -16.19 -6.33 -26.68
CA SER A 109 -15.85 -7.33 -25.68
C SER A 109 -14.74 -6.83 -24.76
N PRO A 110 -14.60 -7.35 -23.53
CA PRO A 110 -13.51 -6.99 -22.63
C PRO A 110 -12.12 -7.14 -23.28
N GLY A 111 -11.93 -8.12 -24.17
CA GLY A 111 -10.70 -8.31 -24.93
C GLY A 111 -10.41 -7.19 -25.93
N GLU A 112 -11.44 -6.67 -26.60
CA GLU A 112 -11.30 -5.55 -27.55
C GLU A 112 -11.08 -4.20 -26.85
N ILE A 113 -11.65 -4.02 -25.65
CA ILE A 113 -11.36 -2.86 -24.79
C ILE A 113 -9.91 -2.89 -24.33
N ILE A 114 -9.42 -4.06 -23.91
CA ILE A 114 -8.00 -4.27 -23.53
C ILE A 114 -7.07 -3.92 -24.70
N GLN A 115 -7.37 -4.40 -25.91
CA GLN A 115 -6.54 -4.14 -27.09
C GLN A 115 -6.59 -2.68 -27.57
N ARG A 116 -7.70 -1.96 -27.38
CA ARG A 116 -7.85 -0.57 -27.84
C ARG A 116 -7.41 0.49 -26.81
N VAL A 117 -7.64 0.24 -25.52
CA VAL A 117 -7.41 1.25 -24.46
C VAL A 117 -5.97 1.22 -23.93
N ILE A 118 -5.32 0.05 -23.86
CA ILE A 118 -3.94 -0.06 -23.37
C ILE A 118 -2.93 0.72 -24.24
N PRO A 119 -2.99 0.66 -25.59
CA PRO A 119 -2.07 1.45 -26.43
C PRO A 119 -2.23 2.96 -26.24
N ASP A 120 -3.47 3.46 -26.06
CA ASP A 120 -3.73 4.89 -25.86
C ASP A 120 -3.33 5.37 -24.46
N ILE A 121 -3.44 4.52 -23.43
CA ILE A 121 -2.88 4.80 -22.09
C ILE A 121 -1.34 4.83 -22.13
N THR A 122 -0.73 3.95 -22.93
CA THR A 122 0.74 3.93 -23.12
C THR A 122 1.21 5.24 -23.78
N LYS A 123 0.46 5.75 -24.76
CA LYS A 123 0.67 7.08 -25.37
C LYS A 123 0.44 8.24 -24.39
N ALA A 124 -0.61 8.18 -23.56
CA ALA A 124 -0.87 9.20 -22.56
C ALA A 124 0.25 9.28 -21.50
N THR A 125 0.83 8.13 -21.14
CA THR A 125 2.00 8.03 -20.25
C THR A 125 3.27 8.57 -20.92
N GLN A 126 3.41 8.43 -22.24
CA GLN A 126 4.48 9.10 -23.01
C GLN A 126 4.34 10.63 -23.03
N THR A 127 3.14 11.19 -22.93
CA THR A 127 2.97 12.66 -22.80
C THR A 127 3.46 13.22 -21.46
N LEU A 128 3.62 12.39 -20.41
CA LEU A 128 4.29 12.79 -19.17
C LEU A 128 5.82 12.88 -19.32
N THR A 129 6.39 12.39 -20.43
CA THR A 129 7.84 12.34 -20.68
C THR A 129 8.35 13.49 -21.56
N SER A 130 7.57 14.55 -21.77
CA SER A 130 7.95 15.68 -22.64
C SER A 130 8.84 16.74 -21.96
N SER A 131 9.56 16.37 -20.90
CA SER A 131 10.60 17.20 -20.28
C SER A 131 11.77 16.31 -19.90
N HIS A 132 13.01 16.76 -20.10
CA HIS A 132 14.22 16.03 -19.67
C HIS A 132 14.10 15.63 -18.19
N HIS A 133 13.84 14.34 -17.93
CA HIS A 133 13.80 13.85 -16.57
C HIS A 133 15.18 14.00 -15.93
N GLU A 134 15.19 14.32 -14.64
CA GLU A 134 16.43 14.35 -13.88
C GLU A 134 17.04 12.94 -13.84
N ARG A 135 18.26 12.80 -14.36
CA ARG A 135 19.07 11.60 -14.18
C ARG A 135 19.71 11.63 -12.81
N TYR A 136 18.90 11.34 -11.79
CA TYR A 136 19.28 11.46 -10.38
C TYR A 136 20.50 10.60 -10.02
N TRP A 137 20.84 9.57 -10.80
CA TRP A 137 22.04 8.74 -10.61
C TRP A 137 23.36 9.37 -11.04
N ARG A 138 23.34 10.55 -11.68
CA ARG A 138 24.54 11.19 -12.25
C ARG A 138 25.62 11.54 -11.24
N HIS A 139 25.27 11.69 -9.97
CA HIS A 139 26.22 12.00 -8.91
C HIS A 139 27.03 10.78 -8.47
N ILE A 140 26.67 9.56 -8.90
CA ILE A 140 27.46 8.36 -8.65
C ILE A 140 28.55 8.25 -9.75
N PRO A 141 29.85 8.33 -9.42
CA PRO A 141 30.91 8.39 -10.42
C PRO A 141 30.88 7.28 -11.48
N SER A 142 30.65 6.04 -11.07
CA SER A 142 30.56 4.85 -11.94
C SER A 142 29.31 4.85 -12.82
N TRP A 143 28.30 5.66 -12.51
CA TRP A 143 27.03 5.72 -13.26
C TRP A 143 26.77 7.08 -13.91
N LYS A 144 27.68 8.05 -13.77
CA LYS A 144 27.50 9.44 -14.23
C LYS A 144 27.10 9.56 -15.71
N ASP A 145 27.67 8.69 -16.55
CA ASP A 145 27.48 8.72 -18.00
C ASP A 145 26.45 7.68 -18.49
N VAL A 146 25.82 6.94 -17.58
CA VAL A 146 24.82 5.93 -17.94
C VAL A 146 23.59 6.63 -18.54
N PRO A 147 23.24 6.34 -19.81
CA PRO A 147 22.04 6.89 -20.44
C PRO A 147 20.76 6.41 -19.77
N GLU A 148 19.67 7.17 -19.91
CA GLU A 148 18.37 6.84 -19.29
C GLU A 148 17.81 5.51 -19.79
N GLU A 149 17.90 5.25 -21.09
CA GLU A 149 17.46 4.02 -21.72
C GLU A 149 18.22 2.79 -21.19
N VAL A 150 19.51 2.95 -20.86
CA VAL A 150 20.32 1.89 -20.26
C VAL A 150 19.97 1.73 -18.78
N TRP A 151 19.77 2.85 -18.07
CA TRP A 151 19.38 2.85 -16.65
C TRP A 151 18.02 2.18 -16.42
N LEU A 152 17.07 2.39 -17.32
CA LEU A 152 15.73 1.80 -17.27
C LEU A 152 15.72 0.29 -17.58
N SER A 153 16.82 -0.29 -18.07
CA SER A 153 16.91 -1.74 -18.31
C SER A 153 16.98 -2.53 -17.00
N HIS A 154 16.04 -3.46 -16.80
CA HIS A 154 16.06 -4.42 -15.71
C HIS A 154 17.34 -5.25 -15.68
N LYS A 155 17.81 -5.70 -16.86
CA LYS A 155 19.05 -6.46 -17.00
C LYS A 155 20.28 -5.63 -16.62
N TRP A 156 20.28 -4.32 -16.88
CA TRP A 156 21.36 -3.45 -16.44
C TRP A 156 21.33 -3.26 -14.93
N GLN A 157 20.15 -3.00 -14.34
CA GLN A 157 19.98 -2.88 -12.89
C GLN A 157 20.50 -4.13 -12.16
N LEU A 158 20.08 -5.34 -12.58
CA LEU A 158 20.50 -6.60 -11.98
C LEU A 158 22.01 -6.87 -12.07
N ARG A 159 22.64 -6.50 -13.19
CA ARG A 159 24.10 -6.66 -13.38
C ARG A 159 24.88 -5.75 -12.44
N ASN A 160 24.34 -4.58 -12.13
CA ASN A 160 24.96 -3.57 -11.29
C ASN A 160 24.53 -3.62 -9.82
N ASP A 161 23.64 -4.55 -9.44
CA ASP A 161 23.35 -4.86 -8.03
C ASP A 161 24.65 -5.05 -7.24
N ILE A 162 24.77 -4.35 -6.12
CA ILE A 162 25.85 -4.56 -5.16
C ILE A 162 25.47 -5.73 -4.26
N LYS A 163 26.23 -6.82 -4.38
CA LYS A 163 26.04 -8.06 -3.62
C LYS A 163 27.28 -8.35 -2.79
N GLY A 164 27.09 -8.43 -1.47
CA GLY A 164 28.14 -8.75 -0.50
C GLY A 164 29.06 -7.58 -0.12
N GLU A 165 29.83 -7.81 0.95
CA GLU A 165 30.71 -6.84 1.61
C GLU A 165 31.76 -6.27 0.66
N LYS A 166 32.46 -7.11 -0.11
CA LYS A 166 33.55 -6.67 -1.00
C LYS A 166 33.09 -5.63 -2.02
N ARG A 167 31.93 -5.85 -2.67
CA ARG A 167 31.39 -4.90 -3.66
C ARG A 167 30.87 -3.63 -2.99
N LEU A 168 30.26 -3.75 -1.82
CA LEU A 168 29.82 -2.58 -1.05
C LEU A 168 30.99 -1.71 -0.63
N LYS A 169 32.06 -2.31 -0.10
CA LYS A 169 33.29 -1.58 0.28
C LYS A 169 33.86 -0.79 -0.90
N ALA A 170 34.00 -1.44 -2.07
CA ALA A 170 34.50 -0.79 -3.27
C ALA A 170 33.64 0.42 -3.67
N PHE A 171 32.31 0.28 -3.59
CA PHE A 171 31.38 1.36 -3.86
C PHE A 171 31.46 2.49 -2.81
N LEU A 172 31.57 2.16 -1.52
CA LEU A 172 31.70 3.17 -0.47
C LEU A 172 32.96 4.02 -0.63
N HIS A 173 34.08 3.44 -1.07
CA HIS A 173 35.29 4.20 -1.40
C HIS A 173 35.09 5.19 -2.56
N GLU A 174 34.14 4.92 -3.46
CA GLU A 174 33.83 5.78 -4.60
C GLU A 174 32.93 6.97 -4.21
N VAL A 175 31.96 6.76 -3.32
CA VAL A 175 30.87 7.73 -3.09
C VAL A 175 30.98 8.52 -1.79
N LEU A 176 31.75 8.05 -0.80
CA LEU A 176 31.83 8.73 0.50
C LEU A 176 32.70 9.99 0.41
N PRO A 177 32.29 11.10 1.07
CA PRO A 177 33.12 12.28 1.20
C PRO A 177 34.29 12.02 2.14
N VAL A 178 35.37 12.79 2.00
CA VAL A 178 36.57 12.67 2.83
C VAL A 178 36.25 12.82 4.32
N SER A 179 35.38 13.78 4.65
CA SER A 179 34.86 13.99 6.01
C SER A 179 33.37 13.65 6.06
N ILE A 180 32.98 12.88 7.06
CA ILE A 180 31.60 12.47 7.31
C ILE A 180 30.95 13.48 8.26
N PRO A 181 29.84 14.13 7.88
CA PRO A 181 29.09 14.99 8.80
C PRO A 181 28.57 14.20 9.99
N PRO A 182 28.54 14.79 11.21
CA PRO A 182 28.08 14.10 12.40
C PRO A 182 26.60 13.72 12.30
N SER A 183 26.22 12.64 13.00
CA SER A 183 24.80 12.31 13.16
C SER A 183 24.10 13.35 14.01
N ILE A 184 22.91 13.77 13.58
CA ILE A 184 22.03 14.70 14.30
C ILE A 184 21.16 13.93 15.31
N THR A 185 20.81 12.68 15.00
CA THR A 185 19.90 11.85 15.81
C THR A 185 20.62 10.93 16.80
N ASP A 186 21.81 10.43 16.44
CA ASP A 186 22.55 9.41 17.20
C ASP A 186 23.95 9.92 17.60
N THR A 187 24.00 11.12 18.17
CA THR A 187 25.25 11.86 18.47
C THR A 187 26.18 11.09 19.43
N CYS A 188 25.65 10.35 20.39
CA CYS A 188 26.45 9.68 21.42
C CYS A 188 27.25 8.48 20.86
N CYS A 189 26.63 7.64 20.03
CA CYS A 189 27.22 6.40 19.55
C CYS A 189 27.92 6.53 18.20
N LEU A 190 27.72 7.62 17.44
CA LEU A 190 28.33 7.81 16.12
C LEU A 190 29.38 8.92 16.04
N LYS A 191 29.70 9.59 17.17
CA LYS A 191 30.67 10.71 17.23
C LYS A 191 32.08 10.36 16.77
N HIS A 192 32.47 9.08 16.78
CA HIS A 192 33.78 8.63 16.35
C HIS A 192 33.89 8.51 14.82
N ILE A 193 32.76 8.47 14.10
CA ILE A 193 32.73 8.36 12.64
C ILE A 193 32.95 9.75 12.04
N LYS A 194 34.19 10.07 11.66
CA LYS A 194 34.57 11.39 11.14
C LYS A 194 35.08 11.35 9.71
N THR A 195 35.58 10.21 9.27
CA THR A 195 36.18 9.99 7.96
C THR A 195 35.47 8.88 7.19
N ALA A 196 35.66 8.83 5.87
CA ALA A 196 35.16 7.73 5.05
C ALA A 196 35.66 6.36 5.54
N GLN A 197 36.90 6.30 6.04
CA GLN A 197 37.47 5.05 6.55
C GLN A 197 36.80 4.59 7.85
N ASP A 198 36.50 5.51 8.78
CA ASP A 198 35.75 5.17 10.00
C ASP A 198 34.37 4.59 9.64
N PHE A 199 33.69 5.22 8.67
CA PHE A 199 32.38 4.78 8.21
C PHE A 199 32.45 3.37 7.61
N ILE A 200 33.40 3.13 6.71
CA ILE A 200 33.59 1.81 6.07
C ILE A 200 33.87 0.73 7.13
N THR A 201 34.73 1.02 8.10
CA THR A 201 35.02 0.07 9.19
C THR A 201 33.78 -0.23 10.03
N GLU A 202 32.96 0.78 10.34
CA GLU A 202 31.68 0.58 11.04
C GLU A 202 30.68 -0.26 10.24
N VAL A 203 30.66 -0.12 8.92
CA VAL A 203 29.83 -0.94 8.02
C VAL A 203 30.32 -2.39 8.02
N GLU A 204 31.63 -2.63 7.86
CA GLU A 204 32.21 -3.97 7.89
C GLU A 204 31.92 -4.69 9.22
N LEU A 205 32.09 -4.00 10.35
CA LEU A 205 31.73 -4.52 11.67
C LEU A 205 30.22 -4.73 11.83
N GLY A 206 29.41 -3.84 11.24
CA GLY A 206 27.95 -3.94 11.24
C GLY A 206 27.45 -5.15 10.47
N ILE A 207 28.02 -5.44 9.30
CA ILE A 207 27.67 -6.60 8.46
C ILE A 207 27.86 -7.92 9.20
N LYS A 208 28.96 -8.06 9.96
CA LYS A 208 29.23 -9.25 10.80
C LYS A 208 28.16 -9.50 11.87
N HIS A 209 27.40 -8.46 12.23
CA HIS A 209 26.34 -8.53 13.22
C HIS A 209 24.93 -8.48 12.62
N ALA A 210 24.83 -8.40 11.29
CA ALA A 210 23.55 -8.28 10.62
C ALA A 210 22.86 -9.65 10.46
N SER A 211 21.54 -9.63 10.61
CA SER A 211 20.71 -10.79 10.29
C SER A 211 20.55 -10.97 8.78
N MET A 212 20.72 -9.93 7.98
CA MET A 212 20.57 -9.96 6.51
C MET A 212 21.91 -9.80 5.78
N THR A 213 22.04 -10.44 4.62
CA THR A 213 23.16 -10.19 3.71
C THR A 213 22.97 -8.90 2.92
N ILE A 214 24.06 -8.38 2.36
CA ILE A 214 24.04 -7.17 1.54
C ILE A 214 23.60 -7.50 0.11
N ARG A 215 22.48 -6.92 -0.29
CA ARG A 215 22.07 -6.77 -1.69
C ARG A 215 21.37 -5.44 -1.88
N LEU A 216 21.99 -4.54 -2.64
CA LEU A 216 21.51 -3.18 -2.87
C LEU A 216 21.40 -2.91 -4.36
N THR A 217 20.35 -2.22 -4.78
CA THR A 217 20.10 -1.93 -6.19
C THR A 217 20.74 -0.58 -6.58
N PRO A 218 21.15 -0.40 -7.86
CA PRO A 218 21.65 0.89 -8.32
C PRO A 218 20.66 2.04 -8.10
N HIS A 219 19.37 1.77 -8.30
CA HIS A 219 18.28 2.69 -8.00
C HIS A 219 18.33 3.22 -6.55
N MET A 220 18.38 2.33 -5.55
CA MET A 220 18.40 2.74 -4.14
C MET A 220 19.70 3.45 -3.76
N LEU A 221 20.83 2.98 -4.28
CA LEU A 221 22.13 3.61 -4.03
C LEU A 221 22.21 5.03 -4.61
N SER A 222 21.45 5.31 -5.65
CA SER A 222 21.38 6.64 -6.30
C SER A 222 20.40 7.60 -5.63
N ILE A 223 19.68 7.21 -4.58
CA ILE A 223 18.81 8.13 -3.82
C ILE A 223 19.29 8.35 -2.39
N ILE A 224 20.35 7.64 -1.98
CA ILE A 224 21.03 7.88 -0.71
C ILE A 224 21.82 9.19 -0.81
N ASN A 225 21.67 10.06 0.17
CA ASN A 225 22.51 11.24 0.32
C ASN A 225 23.90 10.87 0.85
N TRP A 226 24.81 10.53 -0.07
CA TRP A 226 26.19 10.17 0.28
C TRP A 226 27.00 11.32 0.87
N ALA A 227 26.59 12.57 0.68
CA ALA A 227 27.22 13.71 1.34
C ALA A 227 26.89 13.78 2.84
N ASN A 228 25.81 13.12 3.29
CA ASN A 228 25.39 13.08 4.69
C ASN A 228 24.89 11.67 5.12
N PRO A 229 25.74 10.63 5.03
CA PRO A 229 25.30 9.24 5.09
C PRO A 229 24.83 8.82 6.49
N LEU A 230 25.33 9.47 7.55
CA LEU A 230 24.89 9.19 8.92
C LEU A 230 23.47 9.70 9.22
N ASN A 231 22.91 10.59 8.42
CA ASN A 231 21.57 11.12 8.63
C ASN A 231 20.60 10.68 7.53
N ASP A 232 21.03 9.81 6.62
CA ASP A 232 20.22 9.38 5.50
C ASP A 232 19.24 8.25 5.90
N PRO A 233 17.91 8.46 5.73
CA PRO A 233 16.89 7.50 6.14
C PRO A 233 16.81 6.28 5.22
N ILE A 234 17.33 6.38 3.99
CA ILE A 234 17.36 5.27 3.04
C ILE A 234 18.53 4.33 3.39
N LEU A 235 19.70 4.88 3.68
CA LEU A 235 20.86 4.13 4.14
C LEU A 235 20.55 3.34 5.41
N ARG A 236 19.86 3.98 6.37
CA ARG A 236 19.47 3.37 7.65
C ARG A 236 18.61 2.10 7.48
N GLN A 237 17.88 1.98 6.37
CA GLN A 237 17.05 0.82 6.04
C GLN A 237 17.85 -0.40 5.52
N CYS A 238 19.13 -0.27 5.15
CA CYS A 238 19.83 -1.35 4.45
C CYS A 238 21.33 -1.48 4.71
N ILE A 239 22.03 -0.46 5.21
CA ILE A 239 23.46 -0.55 5.55
C ILE A 239 23.61 -0.49 7.07
N PRO A 240 24.01 -1.60 7.72
CA PRO A 240 24.18 -1.63 9.17
C PRO A 240 25.46 -0.89 9.59
N LEU A 241 25.39 -0.12 10.68
CA LEU A 241 26.55 0.44 11.37
C LEU A 241 26.67 -0.21 12.73
N LYS A 242 27.85 -0.76 13.07
CA LYS A 242 28.04 -1.52 14.32
C LYS A 242 27.61 -0.73 15.55
N SER A 243 27.96 0.56 15.61
CA SER A 243 27.70 1.42 16.77
C SER A 243 26.23 1.84 16.92
N ARG A 244 25.39 1.62 15.89
CA ARG A 244 23.93 1.76 16.04
C ARG A 244 23.28 0.53 16.66
N LEU A 245 23.91 -0.64 16.56
CA LEU A 245 23.27 -1.88 16.97
C LEU A 245 23.08 -1.91 18.48
N LEU A 246 21.85 -2.19 18.89
CA LEU A 246 21.48 -2.44 20.28
C LEU A 246 21.34 -3.96 20.53
N PRO A 247 21.52 -4.41 21.78
CA PRO A 247 21.16 -5.77 22.17
C PRO A 247 19.71 -6.10 21.83
N ASN A 248 19.44 -7.37 21.53
CA ASN A 248 18.06 -7.83 21.30
C ASN A 248 17.27 -7.80 22.61
N HIS A 249 15.97 -7.51 22.53
CA HIS A 249 15.07 -7.71 23.64
C HIS A 249 15.08 -9.20 24.11
N PRO A 250 15.10 -9.51 25.42
CA PRO A 250 15.14 -10.88 25.94
C PRO A 250 13.98 -11.79 25.49
N LYS A 251 12.85 -11.18 25.12
CA LYS A 251 11.64 -11.86 24.62
C LYS A 251 11.65 -12.12 23.11
N LEU A 252 12.69 -11.68 22.40
CA LEU A 252 12.80 -11.87 20.96
C LEU A 252 13.01 -13.35 20.62
N THR A 253 12.26 -13.84 19.64
CA THR A 253 12.52 -15.13 18.97
C THR A 253 12.82 -14.89 17.49
N LEU A 254 13.51 -15.84 16.85
CA LEU A 254 13.97 -15.67 15.46
C LEU A 254 12.80 -15.64 14.45
N ASP A 255 11.80 -16.51 14.64
CA ASP A 255 10.50 -16.46 13.95
C ASP A 255 9.47 -15.84 14.92
N SER A 256 9.56 -14.53 15.12
CA SER A 256 8.76 -13.81 16.13
C SER A 256 7.25 -13.88 15.89
N LEU A 257 6.84 -14.10 14.65
CA LEU A 257 5.44 -14.23 14.27
C LEU A 257 4.95 -15.68 14.21
N HIS A 258 5.78 -16.68 14.48
CA HIS A 258 5.43 -18.11 14.40
C HIS A 258 4.89 -18.51 13.01
N GLU A 259 5.48 -17.98 11.94
CA GLU A 259 5.07 -18.33 10.57
C GLU A 259 5.34 -19.81 10.25
N THR A 260 6.40 -20.37 10.82
CA THR A 260 6.78 -21.77 10.61
C THR A 260 5.79 -22.73 11.28
N GLU A 261 5.40 -22.47 12.53
CA GLU A 261 4.42 -23.30 13.25
C GLU A 261 3.01 -23.21 12.63
N ASP A 262 2.67 -22.05 12.05
CA ASP A 262 1.42 -21.82 11.35
C ASP A 262 1.40 -22.41 9.92
N SER A 263 2.44 -23.14 9.49
CA SER A 263 2.58 -23.68 8.13
C SER A 263 2.13 -25.15 7.99
N PRO A 264 0.90 -25.44 7.52
CA PRO A 264 0.45 -26.81 7.23
C PRO A 264 1.23 -27.52 6.11
N VAL A 265 1.80 -26.74 5.18
CA VAL A 265 2.67 -27.21 4.10
C VAL A 265 3.87 -26.27 4.04
N GLY A 266 5.05 -26.79 3.70
CA GLY A 266 6.28 -26.00 3.62
C GLY A 266 6.11 -24.74 2.77
N GLY A 267 6.25 -23.57 3.39
CA GLY A 267 6.12 -22.26 2.73
C GLY A 267 4.70 -21.71 2.62
N LEU A 268 3.67 -22.39 3.15
CA LEU A 268 2.29 -21.89 3.17
C LEU A 268 1.82 -21.65 4.59
N VAL A 269 1.78 -20.40 5.03
CA VAL A 269 1.33 -20.02 6.38
C VAL A 269 -0.19 -19.86 6.40
N HIS A 270 -0.89 -20.58 7.27
CA HIS A 270 -2.35 -20.54 7.42
C HIS A 270 -2.73 -20.23 8.87
N ARG A 271 -2.65 -18.95 9.23
CA ARG A 271 -2.96 -18.44 10.57
C ARG A 271 -4.43 -18.09 10.78
N TYR A 272 -5.05 -17.52 9.75
CA TYR A 272 -6.41 -16.99 9.83
C TYR A 272 -7.39 -17.94 9.13
N PRO A 273 -8.67 -17.93 9.51
CA PRO A 273 -9.64 -18.89 8.98
C PRO A 273 -9.77 -18.90 7.45
N ASP A 274 -9.66 -17.74 6.81
CA ASP A 274 -10.02 -17.53 5.40
C ASP A 274 -8.86 -17.12 4.50
N LYS A 275 -7.63 -17.05 5.03
CA LYS A 275 -6.50 -16.50 4.28
C LYS A 275 -5.16 -17.15 4.61
N VAL A 276 -4.36 -17.27 3.56
CA VAL A 276 -3.04 -17.90 3.60
C VAL A 276 -1.97 -16.98 3.02
N LEU A 277 -0.74 -17.19 3.47
CA LEU A 277 0.46 -16.55 2.95
C LEU A 277 1.31 -17.60 2.24
N PHE A 278 1.47 -17.41 0.93
CA PHE A 278 2.21 -18.25 0.00
C PHE A 278 3.64 -17.71 -0.16
N LEU A 279 4.63 -18.37 0.44
CA LEU A 279 6.06 -18.03 0.31
C LEU A 279 6.63 -18.62 -0.98
N SER A 280 6.56 -17.83 -2.05
CA SER A 280 6.96 -18.23 -3.40
C SER A 280 8.47 -18.36 -3.58
N THR A 281 9.26 -17.53 -2.91
CA THR A 281 10.72 -17.41 -3.08
C THR A 281 11.38 -17.01 -1.77
N ASP A 282 12.68 -17.26 -1.62
CA ASP A 282 13.52 -16.79 -0.51
C ASP A 282 14.48 -15.65 -0.91
N VAL A 283 14.34 -15.10 -2.12
CA VAL A 283 15.23 -14.05 -2.66
C VAL A 283 14.48 -12.73 -2.86
N CYS A 284 15.15 -11.62 -2.57
CA CYS A 284 14.70 -10.25 -2.88
C CYS A 284 15.67 -9.55 -3.85
N PRO A 285 15.24 -8.54 -4.63
CA PRO A 285 16.13 -7.67 -5.38
C PRO A 285 16.96 -6.76 -4.46
N PHE A 286 16.45 -6.49 -3.26
CA PHE A 286 17.02 -5.62 -2.24
C PHE A 286 16.76 -6.23 -0.86
N TYR A 287 17.79 -6.30 0.00
CA TYR A 287 17.62 -6.79 1.36
C TYR A 287 17.51 -5.63 2.35
N CYS A 288 16.32 -5.52 2.95
CA CYS A 288 16.05 -4.60 4.05
C CYS A 288 16.72 -5.12 5.32
N SER A 289 17.42 -4.27 6.08
CA SER A 289 18.03 -4.67 7.37
C SER A 289 16.97 -5.16 8.37
N TYR A 290 15.79 -4.57 8.31
CA TYR A 290 14.64 -4.83 9.19
C TYR A 290 13.71 -5.98 8.73
N CYS A 291 14.19 -6.91 7.89
CA CYS A 291 13.34 -7.97 7.34
C CYS A 291 12.76 -8.89 8.43
N THR A 292 11.43 -8.89 8.60
CA THR A 292 10.70 -9.80 9.52
C THR A 292 11.06 -11.26 9.27
N ARG A 293 11.22 -11.64 8.00
CA ARG A 293 11.59 -12.99 7.58
C ARG A 293 13.09 -13.18 7.45
N SER A 294 13.91 -12.44 8.20
CA SER A 294 15.35 -12.65 8.21
C SER A 294 15.75 -14.07 8.65
N TYR A 295 14.85 -14.87 9.22
CA TYR A 295 15.10 -16.29 9.48
C TYR A 295 15.13 -17.17 8.20
N ALA A 296 14.59 -16.69 7.07
CA ALA A 296 14.47 -17.48 5.84
C ALA A 296 14.92 -16.76 4.56
N ILE A 297 14.89 -15.43 4.53
CA ILE A 297 15.20 -14.66 3.31
C ILE A 297 16.70 -14.41 3.18
N GLY A 298 17.20 -14.59 1.95
CA GLY A 298 18.59 -14.40 1.57
C GLY A 298 19.48 -15.62 1.83
N THR A 299 20.78 -15.43 1.68
CA THR A 299 21.78 -16.46 2.02
C THR A 299 22.10 -16.42 3.52
N ASN A 300 22.75 -17.49 4.01
CA ASN A 300 23.25 -17.54 5.38
C ASN A 300 24.13 -16.33 5.70
N THR A 301 24.04 -15.86 6.95
CA THR A 301 24.99 -14.91 7.55
C THR A 301 25.77 -15.62 8.66
N ASP A 302 26.77 -14.94 9.23
CA ASP A 302 27.54 -15.45 10.38
C ASP A 302 26.65 -15.77 11.59
N LEU A 303 25.49 -15.09 11.71
CA LEU A 303 24.60 -15.19 12.88
C LEU A 303 23.30 -15.95 12.63
N VAL A 304 22.92 -16.17 11.37
CA VAL A 304 21.62 -16.77 11.01
C VAL A 304 21.78 -17.75 9.85
N LYS A 305 21.52 -19.03 10.14
CA LYS A 305 21.30 -20.07 9.12
C LYS A 305 19.86 -19.99 8.62
N LYS A 306 19.68 -19.75 7.32
CA LYS A 306 18.38 -19.52 6.70
C LYS A 306 17.66 -20.83 6.40
N VAL A 307 16.35 -20.84 6.58
CA VAL A 307 15.46 -21.86 6.00
C VAL A 307 15.24 -21.51 4.54
N SER A 308 15.55 -22.42 3.60
CA SER A 308 15.42 -22.14 2.18
C SER A 308 14.03 -22.50 1.65
N PHE A 309 13.48 -21.57 0.86
CA PHE A 309 12.23 -21.73 0.13
C PHE A 309 12.48 -21.52 -1.37
N LYS A 310 13.36 -22.34 -1.97
CA LYS A 310 13.67 -22.32 -3.42
C LYS A 310 12.41 -22.27 -4.30
N PRO A 311 12.31 -21.40 -5.31
CA PRO A 311 11.10 -21.26 -6.13
C PRO A 311 10.92 -22.46 -7.08
N THR A 312 10.56 -23.63 -6.54
CA THR A 312 10.35 -24.86 -7.30
C THR A 312 8.87 -25.10 -7.53
N LEU A 313 8.56 -25.57 -8.74
CA LEU A 313 7.20 -25.86 -9.15
C LEU A 313 6.52 -26.90 -8.25
N ASP A 314 7.25 -27.94 -7.83
CA ASP A 314 6.67 -29.02 -7.03
C ASP A 314 6.24 -28.55 -5.64
N ARG A 315 7.04 -27.71 -4.96
CA ARG A 315 6.59 -27.10 -3.70
C ARG A 315 5.34 -26.27 -3.92
N TRP A 316 5.31 -25.47 -4.97
CA TRP A 316 4.16 -24.63 -5.24
C TRP A 316 2.91 -25.44 -5.57
N LYS A 317 3.03 -26.60 -6.23
CA LYS A 317 1.91 -27.53 -6.43
C LYS A 317 1.34 -28.02 -5.10
N ASP A 318 2.18 -28.39 -4.14
CA ASP A 318 1.72 -28.83 -2.82
C ASP A 318 0.92 -27.72 -2.10
N MET A 319 1.40 -26.47 -2.21
CA MET A 319 0.72 -25.30 -1.64
C MET A 319 -0.62 -25.03 -2.35
N ILE A 320 -0.66 -25.10 -3.68
CA ILE A 320 -1.89 -24.94 -4.47
C ILE A 320 -2.89 -26.06 -4.16
N LEU A 321 -2.43 -27.30 -4.02
CA LEU A 321 -3.25 -28.45 -3.65
C LEU A 321 -3.88 -28.26 -2.27
N TYR A 322 -3.11 -27.79 -1.29
CA TYR A 322 -3.65 -27.44 0.02
C TYR A 322 -4.75 -26.38 -0.11
N ILE A 323 -4.51 -25.29 -0.84
CA ILE A 323 -5.51 -24.22 -1.03
C ILE A 323 -6.77 -24.75 -1.70
N ALA A 324 -6.64 -25.58 -2.74
CA ALA A 324 -7.76 -26.18 -3.45
C ALA A 324 -8.60 -27.09 -2.54
N ASN A 325 -7.97 -27.82 -1.62
CA ASN A 325 -8.63 -28.73 -0.68
C ASN A 325 -9.19 -28.04 0.58
N ASN A 326 -9.05 -26.71 0.71
CA ASN A 326 -9.53 -25.94 1.85
C ASN A 326 -10.51 -24.84 1.41
N PRO A 327 -11.82 -25.17 1.22
CA PRO A 327 -12.84 -24.26 0.69
C PRO A 327 -13.04 -22.95 1.46
N GLN A 328 -12.65 -22.93 2.74
CA GLN A 328 -12.70 -21.74 3.60
C GLN A 328 -11.70 -20.65 3.19
N VAL A 329 -10.60 -21.02 2.50
CA VAL A 329 -9.58 -20.07 2.06
C VAL A 329 -10.10 -19.25 0.89
N GLN A 330 -10.23 -17.93 1.06
CA GLN A 330 -10.73 -17.05 0.00
C GLN A 330 -9.72 -15.98 -0.43
N ASP A 331 -8.66 -15.78 0.37
CA ASP A 331 -7.68 -14.72 0.18
C ASP A 331 -6.23 -15.23 0.29
N VAL A 332 -5.40 -15.01 -0.74
CA VAL A 332 -4.01 -15.51 -0.83
C VAL A 332 -3.00 -14.39 -0.97
N VAL A 333 -2.00 -14.33 -0.07
CA VAL A 333 -0.86 -13.40 -0.20
C VAL A 333 0.27 -14.15 -0.88
N VAL A 334 0.63 -13.82 -2.12
CA VAL A 334 1.84 -14.34 -2.75
C VAL A 334 3.01 -13.44 -2.34
N SER A 335 3.93 -13.99 -1.57
CA SER A 335 5.06 -13.28 -0.96
C SER A 335 6.25 -14.24 -0.80
N GLY A 336 7.01 -14.14 0.29
CA GLY A 336 8.29 -14.83 0.50
C GLY A 336 9.37 -13.80 0.75
N GLY A 337 10.41 -13.82 -0.08
CA GLY A 337 11.30 -12.70 -0.30
C GLY A 337 10.55 -11.62 -1.05
N ASP A 338 10.71 -11.56 -2.38
CA ASP A 338 10.02 -10.57 -3.20
C ASP A 338 9.50 -11.19 -4.50
N THR A 339 8.20 -11.07 -4.77
CA THR A 339 7.60 -11.55 -6.03
C THR A 339 8.18 -10.87 -7.28
N TYR A 340 8.86 -9.73 -7.10
CA TYR A 340 9.66 -9.07 -8.14
C TYR A 340 10.85 -9.88 -8.61
N ILE A 341 11.33 -10.92 -7.91
CA ILE A 341 12.40 -11.78 -8.46
C ILE A 341 11.87 -12.85 -9.41
N LEU A 342 10.56 -13.12 -9.38
CA LEU A 342 9.95 -14.16 -10.18
C LEU A 342 9.99 -13.78 -11.67
N THR A 343 10.06 -14.79 -12.54
CA THR A 343 9.88 -14.60 -13.98
C THR A 343 8.41 -14.35 -14.30
N SER A 344 8.12 -13.81 -15.49
CA SER A 344 6.74 -13.70 -15.99
C SER A 344 6.02 -15.05 -15.94
N ASP A 345 6.66 -16.12 -16.37
CA ASP A 345 6.05 -17.47 -16.42
C ASP A 345 5.70 -18.00 -15.02
N GLN A 346 6.52 -17.68 -14.02
CA GLN A 346 6.25 -18.03 -12.63
C GLN A 346 5.07 -17.24 -12.06
N ILE A 347 5.01 -15.93 -12.33
CA ILE A 347 3.88 -15.08 -11.96
C ILE A 347 2.60 -15.59 -12.64
N GLN A 348 2.67 -15.90 -13.93
CA GLN A 348 1.59 -16.48 -14.71
C GLN A 348 1.09 -17.76 -14.07
N TRP A 349 1.99 -18.72 -13.83
CA TRP A 349 1.61 -20.02 -13.29
C TRP A 349 0.90 -19.87 -11.94
N ILE A 350 1.47 -19.12 -10.99
CA ILE A 350 0.85 -18.92 -9.67
C ILE A 350 -0.51 -18.23 -9.82
N GLY A 351 -0.58 -17.15 -10.59
CA GLY A 351 -1.80 -16.37 -10.80
C GLY A 351 -2.91 -17.19 -11.45
N GLU A 352 -2.59 -18.01 -12.46
CA GLU A 352 -3.57 -18.85 -13.14
C GLU A 352 -4.08 -19.98 -12.27
N GLN A 353 -3.23 -20.62 -11.47
CA GLN A 353 -3.67 -21.62 -10.51
C GLN A 353 -4.66 -21.03 -9.50
N LEU A 354 -4.35 -19.86 -8.92
CA LEU A 354 -5.25 -19.19 -7.97
C LEU A 354 -6.57 -18.72 -8.60
N LEU A 355 -6.52 -18.25 -9.86
CA LEU A 355 -7.72 -17.86 -10.59
C LEU A 355 -8.63 -19.05 -10.95
N GLN A 356 -8.08 -20.26 -11.12
CA GLN A 356 -8.87 -21.46 -11.40
C GLN A 356 -9.64 -21.99 -10.19
N ILE A 357 -9.15 -21.76 -8.97
CA ILE A 357 -9.79 -22.28 -7.74
C ILE A 357 -11.10 -21.51 -7.44
N PRO A 358 -12.29 -22.14 -7.43
CA PRO A 358 -13.57 -21.43 -7.36
C PRO A 358 -13.82 -20.58 -6.10
N HIS A 359 -13.36 -21.05 -4.95
CA HIS A 359 -13.53 -20.36 -3.66
C HIS A 359 -12.58 -19.18 -3.46
N ILE A 360 -11.47 -19.09 -4.22
CA ILE A 360 -10.59 -17.92 -4.17
C ILE A 360 -11.32 -16.69 -4.72
N LYS A 361 -11.45 -15.66 -3.89
CA LYS A 361 -12.09 -14.39 -4.24
C LYS A 361 -11.09 -13.28 -4.50
N ARG A 362 -9.91 -13.38 -3.89
CA ARG A 362 -8.88 -12.35 -4.02
C ARG A 362 -7.48 -12.90 -3.79
N PHE A 363 -6.50 -12.30 -4.42
CA PHE A 363 -5.10 -12.52 -4.09
C PHE A 363 -4.27 -11.27 -4.40
N ARG A 364 -3.05 -11.24 -3.87
CA ARG A 364 -2.10 -10.16 -4.13
C ARG A 364 -0.68 -10.67 -4.26
N PHE A 365 0.11 -10.00 -5.09
CA PHE A 365 1.57 -10.14 -5.12
C PHE A 365 2.20 -9.07 -4.25
N ALA A 366 3.00 -9.48 -3.26
CA ALA A 366 3.74 -8.59 -2.38
C ALA A 366 5.15 -8.36 -2.94
N THR A 367 5.53 -7.10 -3.09
CA THR A 367 6.81 -6.69 -3.65
C THR A 367 7.30 -5.35 -3.09
N LYS A 368 8.59 -5.23 -2.76
CA LYS A 368 9.23 -3.92 -2.56
C LYS A 368 9.81 -3.38 -3.87
N GLY A 369 9.80 -4.17 -4.95
CA GLY A 369 10.35 -3.86 -6.27
C GLY A 369 9.94 -2.50 -6.83
N LEU A 370 8.69 -2.05 -6.66
CA LEU A 370 8.28 -0.70 -7.10
C LEU A 370 9.03 0.42 -6.36
N ALA A 371 9.43 0.22 -5.11
CA ALA A 371 10.23 1.18 -4.35
C ALA A 371 11.72 1.07 -4.70
N VAL A 372 12.26 -0.15 -4.76
CA VAL A 372 13.73 -0.36 -4.80
C VAL A 372 14.30 -0.61 -6.19
N SER A 373 13.47 -0.93 -7.17
CA SER A 373 13.88 -1.24 -8.54
C SER A 373 12.71 -0.99 -9.50
N PRO A 374 12.16 0.24 -9.58
CA PRO A 374 10.99 0.51 -10.42
C PRO A 374 11.25 0.30 -11.92
N CYS A 375 12.51 0.31 -12.37
CA CYS A 375 12.89 0.22 -13.78
C CYS A 375 12.30 -1.00 -14.52
N ARG A 376 12.19 -2.18 -13.88
CA ARG A 376 11.59 -3.36 -14.54
C ARG A 376 10.13 -3.16 -14.93
N ILE A 377 9.41 -2.33 -14.19
CA ILE A 377 8.01 -2.01 -14.50
C ILE A 377 7.93 -1.15 -15.77
N LEU A 378 9.00 -0.45 -16.12
CA LEU A 378 9.09 0.40 -17.32
C LEU A 378 9.85 -0.26 -18.48
N ASP A 379 10.68 -1.28 -18.22
CA ASP A 379 11.48 -1.97 -19.23
C ASP A 379 10.58 -2.72 -20.24
N PRO A 380 10.54 -2.30 -21.53
CA PRO A 380 9.72 -2.97 -22.54
C PRO A 380 10.22 -4.36 -22.93
N THR A 381 11.43 -4.73 -22.49
CA THR A 381 12.05 -6.04 -22.78
C THR A 381 11.78 -7.09 -21.70
N ASP A 382 11.09 -6.72 -20.61
CA ASP A 382 10.72 -7.61 -19.52
C ASP A 382 9.19 -7.73 -19.41
N ALA A 383 8.68 -8.95 -19.39
CA ALA A 383 7.24 -9.22 -19.42
C ALA A 383 6.57 -9.24 -18.04
N TRP A 384 7.29 -8.95 -16.94
CA TRP A 384 6.75 -9.07 -15.58
C TRP A 384 5.56 -8.14 -15.34
N ALA A 385 5.67 -6.87 -15.74
CA ALA A 385 4.59 -5.91 -15.56
C ALA A 385 3.37 -6.26 -16.42
N GLU A 386 3.59 -6.69 -17.66
CA GLU A 386 2.53 -7.13 -18.56
C GLU A 386 1.76 -8.33 -18.00
N GLU A 387 2.46 -9.27 -17.37
CA GLU A 387 1.80 -10.44 -16.77
C GLU A 387 0.95 -10.06 -15.55
N ILE A 388 1.43 -9.14 -14.70
CA ILE A 388 0.63 -8.60 -13.58
C ILE A 388 -0.63 -7.90 -14.10
N ILE A 389 -0.50 -7.10 -15.16
CA ILE A 389 -1.63 -6.41 -15.80
C ILE A 389 -2.62 -7.44 -16.35
N ARG A 390 -2.14 -8.44 -17.11
CA ARG A 390 -2.95 -9.52 -17.69
C ARG A 390 -3.73 -10.29 -16.63
N LEU A 391 -3.07 -10.72 -15.55
CA LEU A 391 -3.71 -11.41 -14.43
C LEU A 391 -4.75 -10.54 -13.74
N THR A 392 -4.51 -9.23 -13.64
CA THR A 392 -5.46 -8.29 -13.05
C THR A 392 -6.75 -8.19 -13.87
N TRP A 393 -6.64 -8.06 -15.19
CA TRP A 393 -7.79 -8.05 -16.08
C TRP A 393 -8.53 -9.40 -16.11
N LYS A 394 -7.80 -10.51 -16.11
CA LYS A 394 -8.38 -11.87 -16.03
C LYS A 394 -9.13 -12.06 -14.72
N GLY A 395 -8.56 -11.62 -13.60
CA GLY A 395 -9.23 -11.61 -12.30
C GLY A 395 -10.52 -10.80 -12.33
N ARG A 396 -10.47 -9.57 -12.86
CA ARG A 396 -11.65 -8.71 -13.01
C ARG A 396 -12.76 -9.38 -13.83
N ALA A 397 -12.43 -10.01 -14.95
CA ALA A 397 -13.38 -10.74 -15.78
C ALA A 397 -14.04 -11.92 -15.04
N LEU A 398 -13.31 -12.55 -14.12
CA LEU A 398 -13.81 -13.65 -13.27
C LEU A 398 -14.46 -13.16 -11.96
N GLY A 399 -14.58 -11.84 -11.74
CA GLY A 399 -15.11 -11.29 -10.49
C GLY A 399 -14.19 -11.48 -9.28
N LYS A 400 -12.88 -11.68 -9.52
CA LYS A 400 -11.85 -11.88 -8.50
C LYS A 400 -10.92 -10.67 -8.40
N ALA A 401 -10.57 -10.26 -7.18
CA ALA A 401 -9.69 -9.11 -6.99
C ALA A 401 -8.20 -9.53 -7.02
N VAL A 402 -7.42 -8.86 -7.86
CA VAL A 402 -5.96 -8.99 -7.94
C VAL A 402 -5.35 -7.65 -7.60
N ALA A 403 -4.36 -7.64 -6.72
CA ALA A 403 -3.66 -6.43 -6.31
C ALA A 403 -2.15 -6.65 -6.21
N VAL A 404 -1.41 -5.54 -6.19
CA VAL A 404 0.01 -5.53 -5.85
C VAL A 404 0.17 -4.77 -4.54
N HIS A 405 0.80 -5.40 -3.57
CA HIS A 405 1.16 -4.78 -2.31
C HIS A 405 2.63 -4.36 -2.37
N THR A 406 2.87 -3.06 -2.22
CA THR A 406 4.15 -2.37 -2.29
C THR A 406 4.70 -2.10 -0.89
N HIS A 407 5.95 -1.67 -0.76
CA HIS A 407 6.59 -1.44 0.53
C HIS A 407 7.49 -0.19 0.51
N PHE A 408 6.88 0.96 0.76
CA PHE A 408 7.54 2.26 0.84
C PHE A 408 7.53 2.71 2.30
N ASN A 409 8.64 3.26 2.79
CA ASN A 409 8.83 3.71 4.15
C ASN A 409 9.25 5.18 4.25
N HIS A 410 9.74 5.79 3.17
CA HIS A 410 10.17 7.19 3.22
C HIS A 410 9.82 7.92 1.93
N PRO A 411 9.39 9.21 1.97
CA PRO A 411 9.12 9.99 0.76
C PRO A 411 10.31 10.04 -0.21
N SER A 412 11.55 10.03 0.30
CA SER A 412 12.77 10.01 -0.54
C SER A 412 12.95 8.73 -1.36
N GLU A 413 12.17 7.67 -1.13
CA GLU A 413 12.13 6.51 -2.03
C GLU A 413 11.42 6.81 -3.37
N PHE A 414 10.74 7.95 -3.49
CA PHE A 414 10.07 8.35 -4.73
C PHE A 414 10.97 9.20 -5.64
N THR A 415 11.42 8.57 -6.72
CA THR A 415 11.94 9.28 -7.91
C THR A 415 10.84 9.41 -8.97
N TRP A 416 11.12 10.15 -10.04
CA TRP A 416 10.20 10.19 -11.20
C TRP A 416 9.93 8.78 -11.78
N ILE A 417 10.91 7.85 -11.73
CA ILE A 417 10.74 6.48 -12.24
C ILE A 417 9.68 5.72 -11.42
N ASN A 418 9.70 5.85 -10.08
CA ASN A 418 8.70 5.23 -9.22
C ASN A 418 7.30 5.78 -9.52
N ARG A 419 7.18 7.10 -9.70
CA ARG A 419 5.92 7.78 -10.03
C ARG A 419 5.37 7.30 -11.38
N VAL A 420 6.19 7.29 -12.43
CA VAL A 420 5.78 6.80 -13.77
C VAL A 420 5.42 5.32 -13.73
N ALA A 421 6.18 4.48 -13.03
CA ALA A 421 5.88 3.06 -12.86
C ALA A 421 4.55 2.83 -12.13
N ALA A 422 4.28 3.59 -11.05
CA ALA A 422 3.01 3.53 -10.33
C ALA A 422 1.84 3.96 -11.22
N GLN A 423 1.97 5.07 -11.96
CA GLN A 423 0.94 5.55 -12.87
C GLN A 423 0.68 4.57 -14.02
N ARG A 424 1.70 3.94 -14.60
CA ARG A 424 1.53 2.89 -15.63
C ARG A 424 0.67 1.74 -15.11
N LEU A 425 0.97 1.24 -13.92
CA LEU A 425 0.24 0.14 -13.30
C LEU A 425 -1.20 0.56 -12.96
N PHE A 426 -1.38 1.74 -12.36
CA PHE A 426 -2.69 2.27 -12.02
C PHE A 426 -3.57 2.48 -13.26
N ALA A 427 -3.03 3.13 -14.30
CA ALA A 427 -3.76 3.37 -15.55
C ALA A 427 -4.14 2.06 -16.24
N SER A 428 -3.29 1.02 -16.13
CA SER A 428 -3.59 -0.34 -16.59
C SER A 428 -4.62 -1.07 -15.72
N GLY A 429 -5.16 -0.42 -14.69
CA GLY A 429 -6.19 -0.95 -13.79
C GLY A 429 -5.66 -1.86 -12.68
N VAL A 430 -4.35 -1.86 -12.41
CA VAL A 430 -3.75 -2.60 -11.29
C VAL A 430 -4.04 -1.87 -9.98
N VAL A 431 -4.58 -2.60 -9.00
CA VAL A 431 -4.80 -2.06 -7.65
C VAL A 431 -3.48 -2.10 -6.89
N LEU A 432 -2.93 -0.93 -6.57
CA LEU A 432 -1.73 -0.77 -5.76
C LEU A 432 -2.08 -0.46 -4.31
N ARG A 433 -1.44 -1.17 -3.37
CA ARG A 433 -1.51 -0.88 -1.94
C ARG A 433 -0.12 -0.75 -1.36
N ASN A 434 0.03 -0.07 -0.22
CA ASN A 434 1.33 0.06 0.45
C ASN A 434 1.32 -0.42 1.89
N GLN A 435 2.37 -1.17 2.23
CA GLN A 435 2.66 -1.63 3.58
C GLN A 435 3.97 -0.99 4.03
N SER A 436 3.89 0.06 4.83
CA SER A 436 5.04 0.69 5.49
C SER A 436 5.32 0.01 6.82
N VAL A 437 6.56 0.11 7.30
CA VAL A 437 6.96 -0.23 8.66
C VAL A 437 7.42 1.05 9.33
N LEU A 438 6.99 1.25 10.58
CA LEU A 438 7.45 2.33 11.45
C LEU A 438 8.87 2.04 11.90
N LEU A 439 9.81 2.87 11.47
CA LEU A 439 11.25 2.69 11.66
C LEU A 439 11.82 3.95 12.32
N LYS A 440 12.48 3.75 13.47
CA LYS A 440 13.12 4.82 14.24
C LYS A 440 14.19 5.53 13.42
N GLY A 441 14.13 6.86 13.35
CA GLY A 441 15.04 7.71 12.57
C GLY A 441 14.87 7.57 11.05
N VAL A 442 13.75 7.02 10.59
CA VAL A 442 13.37 6.94 9.17
C VAL A 442 12.04 7.63 8.98
N ASN A 443 10.96 7.15 9.61
CA ASN A 443 9.59 7.65 9.38
C ASN A 443 8.76 7.76 10.67
N ASP A 444 9.43 7.84 11.80
CA ASP A 444 8.87 7.88 13.16
C ASP A 444 8.45 9.27 13.64
N ASN A 445 8.23 10.21 12.72
CA ASN A 445 7.72 11.54 13.03
C ASN A 445 6.55 11.92 12.12
N VAL A 446 5.69 12.81 12.64
CA VAL A 446 4.43 13.21 11.99
C VAL A 446 4.67 13.77 10.60
N ALA A 447 5.69 14.63 10.42
CA ALA A 447 5.96 15.29 9.15
C ALA A 447 6.34 14.27 8.06
N THR A 448 7.27 13.37 8.34
CA THR A 448 7.70 12.34 7.40
C THR A 448 6.58 11.36 7.06
N MET A 449 5.89 10.82 8.06
CA MET A 449 4.80 9.86 7.83
C MET A 449 3.63 10.52 7.08
N SER A 450 3.29 11.77 7.44
CA SER A 450 2.29 12.59 6.73
C SER A 450 2.64 12.80 5.26
N HIS A 451 3.91 13.06 4.96
CA HIS A 451 4.38 13.24 3.59
C HIS A 451 4.33 11.91 2.85
N LEU A 452 4.77 10.81 3.46
CA LEU A 452 4.75 9.49 2.82
C LEU A 452 3.32 9.07 2.43
N ILE A 453 2.35 9.25 3.33
CA ILE A 453 0.95 8.89 3.06
C ILE A 453 0.39 9.72 1.90
N ARG A 454 0.71 11.02 1.83
CA ARG A 454 0.28 11.89 0.71
C ARG A 454 0.98 11.51 -0.59
N GLU A 455 2.29 11.29 -0.57
CA GLU A 455 3.05 10.88 -1.75
C GLU A 455 2.53 9.55 -2.34
N LEU A 456 2.14 8.61 -1.48
CA LEU A 456 1.46 7.38 -1.89
C LEU A 456 0.10 7.64 -2.54
N ALA A 457 -0.73 8.46 -1.89
CA ALA A 457 -2.07 8.81 -2.37
C ALA A 457 -2.02 9.53 -3.72
N ASP A 458 -1.12 10.51 -3.88
CA ASP A 458 -0.93 11.29 -5.10
C ASP A 458 -0.43 10.43 -6.28
N ASN A 459 0.20 9.28 -5.98
CA ASN A 459 0.63 8.29 -6.96
C ASN A 459 -0.34 7.10 -7.13
N ASN A 460 -1.59 7.23 -6.66
CA ASN A 460 -2.63 6.21 -6.74
C ASN A 460 -2.23 4.86 -6.09
N ILE A 461 -1.39 4.91 -5.07
CA ILE A 461 -1.03 3.77 -4.24
C ILE A 461 -1.81 3.91 -2.92
N GLN A 462 -2.76 3.00 -2.66
CA GLN A 462 -3.56 3.06 -1.44
C GLN A 462 -2.67 2.79 -0.20
N PRO A 463 -2.50 3.74 0.73
CA PRO A 463 -1.83 3.48 1.99
C PRO A 463 -2.65 2.46 2.78
N TYR A 464 -2.12 1.25 3.00
CA TYR A 464 -2.89 0.14 3.55
C TYR A 464 -2.55 -0.12 5.01
N TYR A 465 -1.26 -0.32 5.30
CA TYR A 465 -0.78 -0.52 6.67
C TYR A 465 0.46 0.30 6.96
N VAL A 466 0.53 0.81 8.19
CA VAL A 466 1.77 1.18 8.88
C VAL A 466 1.97 0.15 9.99
N TYR A 467 2.96 -0.72 9.85
CA TYR A 467 3.30 -1.72 10.85
C TYR A 467 4.16 -1.12 11.95
N GLN A 468 3.79 -1.34 13.20
CA GLN A 468 4.74 -1.35 14.30
C GLN A 468 5.83 -2.37 13.97
N HIS A 469 7.10 -2.01 14.18
CA HIS A 469 8.23 -2.87 13.83
C HIS A 469 8.17 -4.19 14.59
N ASP A 470 8.17 -5.32 13.87
CA ASP A 470 8.24 -6.66 14.45
C ASP A 470 9.53 -6.86 15.27
N MET A 471 9.54 -7.80 16.20
CA MET A 471 10.77 -8.14 16.93
C MET A 471 11.72 -8.92 16.00
N VAL A 472 12.69 -8.23 15.40
CA VAL A 472 13.64 -8.80 14.44
C VAL A 472 15.05 -8.76 15.00
N LYS A 473 15.77 -9.89 14.87
CA LYS A 473 17.10 -10.06 15.45
C LYS A 473 18.09 -9.03 14.88
N HIS A 474 18.86 -8.42 15.77
CA HIS A 474 19.95 -7.47 15.53
C HIS A 474 19.53 -6.11 14.93
N VAL A 475 18.25 -5.73 15.05
CA VAL A 475 17.75 -4.43 14.57
C VAL A 475 16.90 -3.68 15.59
N GLU A 476 17.13 -3.94 16.88
CA GLU A 476 16.38 -3.28 17.97
C GLU A 476 16.44 -1.74 17.91
N HIS A 477 17.54 -1.18 17.42
CA HIS A 477 17.75 0.26 17.19
C HIS A 477 16.81 0.91 16.15
N LEU A 478 16.10 0.12 15.35
CA LEU A 478 15.09 0.60 14.39
C LEU A 478 13.67 0.55 14.96
N ARG A 479 13.47 -0.04 16.14
CA ARG A 479 12.16 -0.19 16.76
C ARG A 479 11.79 1.07 17.54
N THR A 480 10.49 1.31 17.66
CA THR A 480 9.89 2.40 18.45
C THR A 480 9.00 1.82 19.55
N PRO A 481 8.80 2.54 20.67
CA PRO A 481 7.73 2.21 21.63
C PRO A 481 6.34 2.25 20.98
N LEU A 482 5.39 1.49 21.51
CA LEU A 482 3.99 1.50 21.06
C LEU A 482 3.39 2.91 21.12
N GLN A 483 3.78 3.73 22.10
CA GLN A 483 3.33 5.13 22.18
C GLN A 483 3.59 5.91 20.88
N THR A 484 4.72 5.65 20.21
CA THR A 484 5.09 6.37 18.98
C THR A 484 4.06 6.15 17.87
N ILE A 485 3.61 4.90 17.68
CA ILE A 485 2.63 4.60 16.63
C ILE A 485 1.24 5.17 16.96
N LEU A 486 0.87 5.18 18.25
CA LEU A 486 -0.40 5.75 18.73
C LEU A 486 -0.44 7.28 18.55
N ASP A 487 0.66 7.96 18.88
CA ASP A 487 0.78 9.41 18.75
C ASP A 487 0.77 9.85 17.28
N LEU A 488 1.46 9.10 16.41
CA LEU A 488 1.44 9.35 14.96
C LEU A 488 0.04 9.19 14.39
N GLU A 489 -0.64 8.08 14.70
CA GLU A 489 -2.01 7.86 14.22
C GLU A 489 -2.93 9.00 14.67
N THR A 490 -2.87 9.38 15.95
CA THR A 490 -3.72 10.42 16.54
C THR A 490 -3.51 11.78 15.86
N GLN A 491 -2.25 12.17 15.62
CA GLN A 491 -1.92 13.47 15.03
C GLN A 491 -2.22 13.53 13.52
N ILE A 492 -2.09 12.41 12.81
CA ILE A 492 -2.30 12.37 11.36
C ILE A 492 -3.79 12.20 11.02
N ARG A 493 -4.53 11.43 11.83
CA ARG A 493 -5.95 11.14 11.57
C ARG A 493 -6.77 12.43 11.53
N GLY A 494 -7.52 12.60 10.43
CA GLY A 494 -8.30 13.82 10.16
C GLY A 494 -7.55 14.86 9.32
N SER A 495 -6.21 14.80 9.23
CA SER A 495 -5.42 15.69 8.35
C SER A 495 -5.29 15.19 6.90
N ILE A 496 -5.64 13.93 6.66
CA ILE A 496 -5.60 13.24 5.36
C ILE A 496 -6.99 12.69 5.06
N ALA A 497 -7.35 12.61 3.78
CA ALA A 497 -8.61 12.03 3.33
C ALA A 497 -8.80 10.63 3.92
N GLY A 498 -9.96 10.38 4.54
CA GLY A 498 -10.20 9.18 5.34
C GLY A 498 -9.99 7.86 4.59
N PHE A 499 -10.29 7.81 3.29
CA PHE A 499 -10.10 6.60 2.45
C PHE A 499 -8.63 6.34 2.06
N MET A 500 -7.74 7.31 2.31
CA MET A 500 -6.29 7.19 2.15
C MET A 500 -5.55 7.09 3.49
N MET A 501 -6.25 7.08 4.61
CA MET A 501 -5.63 6.87 5.92
C MET A 501 -5.31 5.37 6.10
N PRO A 502 -4.04 4.98 6.27
CA PRO A 502 -3.70 3.58 6.52
C PRO A 502 -4.17 3.14 7.91
N ASN A 503 -4.24 1.83 8.10
CA ASN A 503 -4.39 1.27 9.44
C ASN A 503 -3.00 1.18 10.10
N PHE A 504 -2.88 1.72 11.31
CA PHE A 504 -1.69 1.60 12.13
C PHE A 504 -1.83 0.32 12.95
N VAL A 505 -0.93 -0.64 12.74
CA VAL A 505 -1.13 -2.02 13.20
C VAL A 505 0.09 -2.61 13.89
N VAL A 506 -0.15 -3.51 14.84
CA VAL A 506 0.86 -4.38 15.46
C VAL A 506 0.59 -5.80 14.97
N ASP A 507 1.58 -6.48 14.38
CA ASP A 507 1.50 -7.93 14.17
C ASP A 507 1.98 -8.61 15.45
N LEU A 508 1.07 -9.32 16.10
CA LEU A 508 1.30 -9.83 17.45
C LEU A 508 2.29 -11.00 17.44
N PRO A 509 3.34 -10.96 18.28
CA PRO A 509 4.24 -12.08 18.46
C PRO A 509 3.50 -13.38 18.81
N GLY A 510 4.09 -14.53 18.47
CA GLY A 510 3.45 -15.83 18.72
C GLY A 510 2.27 -16.16 17.80
N GLY A 511 2.15 -15.42 16.69
CA GLY A 511 1.15 -15.66 15.66
C GLY A 511 -0.27 -15.24 16.04
N GLY A 512 -0.41 -14.17 16.85
CA GLY A 512 -1.71 -13.55 17.17
C GLY A 512 -2.27 -12.68 16.03
N GLY A 513 -1.47 -12.42 15.00
CA GLY A 513 -1.91 -11.70 13.82
C GLY A 513 -2.01 -10.19 14.03
N LYS A 514 -2.53 -9.50 13.02
CA LYS A 514 -2.50 -8.05 12.89
C LYS A 514 -3.66 -7.44 13.66
N ARG A 515 -3.36 -6.55 14.60
CA ARG A 515 -4.33 -5.77 15.37
C ARG A 515 -4.09 -4.29 15.14
N LEU A 516 -5.15 -3.48 15.22
CA LEU A 516 -4.98 -2.02 15.29
C LEU A 516 -4.15 -1.70 16.52
N ALA A 517 -3.15 -0.82 16.38
CA ALA A 517 -2.31 -0.42 17.50
C ALA A 517 -3.16 0.13 18.65
N SER A 518 -4.14 0.97 18.33
CA SER A 518 -5.14 1.53 19.26
C SER A 518 -6.10 0.50 19.90
N SER A 519 -6.02 -0.78 19.56
CA SER A 519 -6.86 -1.85 20.15
C SER A 519 -6.20 -2.63 21.29
N TYR A 520 -5.10 -2.11 21.85
CA TYR A 520 -4.46 -2.65 23.04
C TYR A 520 -5.43 -2.72 24.23
N LYS A 521 -5.22 -3.68 25.14
CA LYS A 521 -6.02 -3.88 26.36
C LYS A 521 -5.39 -3.21 27.57
N SER A 522 -4.09 -3.36 27.73
CA SER A 522 -3.28 -2.60 28.65
C SER A 522 -1.99 -2.18 27.96
N TYR A 523 -1.44 -1.05 28.37
CA TYR A 523 -0.11 -0.60 27.98
C TYR A 523 0.51 0.11 29.17
N ASP A 524 1.69 -0.34 29.58
CA ASP A 524 2.51 0.31 30.59
C ASP A 524 3.74 0.91 29.91
N PRO A 525 3.79 2.24 29.73
CA PRO A 525 4.93 2.92 29.10
C PRO A 525 6.25 2.81 29.88
N LEU A 526 6.20 2.51 31.18
CA LEU A 526 7.41 2.38 32.00
C LEU A 526 8.09 1.02 31.78
N THR A 527 7.31 -0.05 31.76
CA THR A 527 7.82 -1.40 31.47
C THR A 527 7.91 -1.69 29.97
N GLY A 528 7.22 -0.90 29.15
CA GLY A 528 7.15 -1.10 27.70
C GLY A 528 6.27 -2.27 27.29
N ILE A 529 5.41 -2.79 28.18
CA ILE A 529 4.61 -3.98 27.92
C ILE A 529 3.20 -3.56 27.51
N SER A 530 2.75 -4.07 26.37
CA SER A 530 1.38 -3.91 25.89
C SER A 530 0.72 -5.25 25.65
N THR A 531 -0.58 -5.33 25.94
CA THR A 531 -1.37 -6.57 25.80
C THR A 531 -2.48 -6.41 24.76
N PHE A 532 -2.77 -7.50 24.04
CA PHE A 532 -3.78 -7.55 23.00
C PHE A 532 -4.56 -8.86 23.06
N VAL A 533 -5.74 -8.86 22.43
CA VAL A 533 -6.53 -10.07 22.18
C VAL A 533 -6.78 -10.20 20.68
N ALA A 534 -6.82 -11.44 20.18
CA ALA A 534 -7.01 -11.74 18.77
C ALA A 534 -8.17 -12.74 18.54
N PRO A 535 -9.45 -12.30 18.67
CA PRO A 535 -10.60 -13.22 18.61
C PRO A 535 -10.76 -13.97 17.27
N ALA A 536 -10.26 -13.37 16.18
CA ALA A 536 -10.35 -13.96 14.84
C ALA A 536 -9.24 -14.99 14.55
N VAL A 537 -8.27 -15.15 15.46
CA VAL A 537 -7.24 -16.18 15.38
C VAL A 537 -7.60 -17.25 16.41
N SER A 538 -8.33 -18.26 15.94
CA SER A 538 -8.80 -19.39 16.73
C SER A 538 -8.18 -20.70 16.24
N GLY A 539 -8.14 -21.72 17.09
CA GLY A 539 -7.48 -22.99 16.83
C GLY A 539 -6.04 -23.03 17.32
N ARG A 540 -5.52 -24.25 17.54
CA ARG A 540 -4.14 -24.51 17.99
C ARG A 540 -3.77 -23.87 19.34
N GLY A 541 -4.73 -23.77 20.26
CA GLY A 541 -4.51 -23.21 21.60
C GLY A 541 -4.31 -21.69 21.62
N LYS A 542 -4.91 -20.99 20.64
CA LYS A 542 -4.85 -19.52 20.51
C LYS A 542 -6.12 -18.84 21.01
N GLU A 543 -7.15 -19.61 21.36
CA GLU A 543 -8.40 -19.12 21.94
C GLU A 543 -8.16 -18.39 23.27
N ASP A 544 -8.80 -17.23 23.43
CA ASP A 544 -8.73 -16.39 24.64
C ASP A 544 -7.31 -16.01 25.12
N ARG A 545 -6.31 -16.14 24.23
CA ARG A 545 -4.93 -15.82 24.54
C ARG A 545 -4.73 -14.30 24.61
N ILE A 546 -4.05 -13.89 25.69
CA ILE A 546 -3.47 -12.55 25.79
C ILE A 546 -2.10 -12.59 25.10
N TYR A 547 -1.92 -11.69 24.15
CA TYR A 547 -0.67 -11.51 23.42
C TYR A 547 0.06 -10.29 23.96
N GLU A 548 1.36 -10.41 24.15
CA GLU A 548 2.22 -9.32 24.60
C GLU A 548 3.06 -8.79 23.44
N TYR A 549 3.15 -7.46 23.34
CA TYR A 549 4.18 -6.78 22.55
C TYR A 549 5.05 -5.97 23.52
N TYR A 550 6.35 -6.07 23.33
CA TYR A 550 7.36 -5.44 24.19
C TYR A 550 8.02 -4.31 23.44
N ASP A 551 8.05 -3.10 23.98
CA ASP A 551 8.77 -1.97 23.42
C ASP A 551 10.29 -2.22 23.38
N PRO A 552 11.05 -1.47 22.56
CA PRO A 552 12.50 -1.52 22.64
C PRO A 552 12.99 -1.10 24.03
N ILE A 553 13.97 -1.84 24.56
CA ILE A 553 14.54 -1.52 25.88
C ILE A 553 15.22 -0.14 25.79
N PRO A 554 14.88 0.81 26.67
CA PRO A 554 15.61 2.06 26.77
C PRO A 554 17.09 1.75 26.95
N ASN A 555 17.99 2.47 26.28
CA ASN A 555 19.42 2.34 26.55
C ASN A 555 19.64 2.59 28.06
N SER A 556 19.83 1.53 28.84
CA SER A 556 20.53 1.65 30.10
C SER A 556 21.93 2.05 29.70
N ASP A 557 22.29 3.30 29.99
CA ASP A 557 23.67 3.76 29.89
C ASP A 557 24.57 2.68 30.52
N PRO A 558 25.56 2.11 29.83
CA PRO A 558 26.43 1.08 30.39
C PRO A 558 27.19 1.56 31.65
N ALA A 559 27.10 2.85 32.00
CA ALA A 559 27.54 3.40 33.27
C ALA A 559 26.64 3.08 34.49
N VAL A 560 25.50 2.39 34.32
CA VAL A 560 24.51 2.11 35.39
C VAL A 560 24.31 0.62 35.67
N SER A 561 25.15 -0.27 35.14
CA SER A 561 25.15 -1.71 35.49
C SER A 561 26.35 -2.12 36.31
#